data_AF-A0AA35TVX0-F1
#
_entry.id   AF-A0AA35TVX0-F1
#
_cell.length_a   1.000
_cell.length_b   1.000
_cell.length_c   1.000
_cell.angle_alpha   90.00
_cell.angle_beta   90.00
_cell.angle_gamma   90.00
#
_symmetry.space_group_name_H-M   'P 1'
#
loop_
_entity.id
_entity.type
_entity.pdbx_description
1 polymer ?
#
loop_
_entity_poly.entity_id
_entity_poly.type
_entity_poly.pdbx_seq_one_letter_code
_entity_poly.pdbx_strand_id
1 'polypeptide(L)'
;MPVEEFNRLLDVTTLNEIEVAFMKEWRRRGKNKTAAMIARKRKRDELTDLDDEVEQLRKQKAGLRSKYEQLKTEIVTLKARSKAAEERVYQRYSRQSGVHVSRDSHVIHVDKSGKVLLGPRVSSQQMLLVK
;
A
#
# COMPACT_ATOMS: atom_id res chain seq x y z
N MET A 1 -17.41 -42.04 -14.50
CA MET A 1 -18.40 -43.07 -14.16
C MET A 1 -18.65 -43.11 -12.65
N PRO A 2 -19.88 -42.83 -12.22
CA PRO A 2 -20.40 -43.06 -10.87
C PRO A 2 -20.10 -44.49 -10.38
N VAL A 3 -20.11 -44.69 -9.06
CA VAL A 3 -19.75 -46.00 -8.50
C VAL A 3 -20.88 -47.02 -8.71
N GLU A 4 -22.13 -46.56 -8.74
CA GLU A 4 -23.34 -47.34 -8.93
C GLU A 4 -23.39 -47.94 -10.34
N GLU A 5 -23.08 -47.14 -11.35
CA GLU A 5 -22.98 -47.59 -12.75
C GLU A 5 -21.82 -48.57 -12.94
N PHE A 6 -20.68 -48.30 -12.30
CA PHE A 6 -19.54 -49.22 -12.32
C PHE A 6 -19.85 -50.57 -11.67
N ASN A 7 -20.53 -50.57 -10.52
CA ASN A 7 -20.93 -51.80 -9.84
C ASN A 7 -21.95 -52.58 -10.67
N ARG A 8 -22.94 -51.91 -11.27
CA ARG A 8 -23.88 -52.56 -12.21
C ARG A 8 -23.17 -53.26 -13.37
N LEU A 9 -22.13 -52.63 -13.95
CA LEU A 9 -21.34 -53.26 -15.01
C LEU A 9 -20.60 -54.50 -14.52
N LEU A 10 -20.04 -54.46 -13.30
CA LEU A 10 -19.37 -55.62 -12.70
C LEU A 10 -20.35 -56.77 -12.41
N ASP A 11 -21.58 -56.47 -12.02
CA ASP A 11 -22.61 -57.47 -11.70
C ASP A 11 -23.20 -58.12 -12.97
N VAL A 12 -23.29 -57.38 -14.09
CA VAL A 12 -23.79 -57.89 -15.39
C VAL A 12 -22.75 -58.74 -16.10
N THR A 13 -21.47 -58.51 -15.86
CA THR A 13 -20.38 -59.33 -16.39
C THR A 13 -20.17 -60.56 -15.50
N THR A 14 -20.15 -61.76 -16.06
CA THR A 14 -19.81 -63.00 -15.33
C THR A 14 -18.31 -63.07 -15.00
N LEU A 15 -17.85 -62.16 -14.15
CA LEU A 15 -16.47 -62.08 -13.66
C LEU A 15 -16.31 -62.85 -12.36
N ASN A 16 -15.14 -63.43 -12.14
CA ASN A 16 -14.79 -64.00 -10.84
C ASN A 16 -14.30 -62.92 -9.85
N GLU A 17 -14.16 -63.28 -8.57
CA GLU A 17 -13.78 -62.34 -7.51
C GLU A 17 -12.43 -61.65 -7.75
N ILE A 18 -11.48 -62.35 -8.36
CA ILE A 18 -10.13 -61.83 -8.65
C ILE A 18 -10.23 -60.73 -9.73
N GLU A 19 -11.01 -60.97 -10.78
CA GLU A 19 -11.25 -60.00 -11.85
C GLU A 19 -12.00 -58.76 -11.34
N VAL A 20 -13.01 -58.96 -10.48
CA VAL A 20 -13.73 -57.85 -9.82
C VAL A 20 -12.78 -57.00 -8.96
N ALA A 21 -11.91 -57.63 -8.18
CA ALA A 21 -10.89 -56.94 -7.39
C ALA A 21 -9.91 -56.16 -8.26
N PHE A 22 -9.44 -56.78 -9.36
CA PHE A 22 -8.56 -56.13 -10.33
C PHE A 22 -9.21 -54.90 -10.97
N MET A 23 -10.46 -54.99 -11.40
CA MET A 23 -11.19 -53.87 -12.01
C MET A 23 -11.40 -52.71 -11.02
N LYS A 24 -11.74 -53.02 -9.76
CA LYS A 24 -11.85 -52.01 -8.68
C LYS A 24 -10.51 -51.32 -8.42
N GLU A 25 -9.42 -52.08 -8.39
CA GLU A 25 -8.07 -51.55 -8.20
C GLU A 25 -7.63 -50.67 -9.37
N TRP A 26 -7.90 -51.09 -10.61
CA TRP A 26 -7.64 -50.28 -11.81
C TRP A 26 -8.39 -48.95 -11.75
N ARG A 27 -9.67 -48.97 -11.40
CA ARG A 27 -10.47 -47.76 -11.21
C ARG A 27 -9.92 -46.88 -10.09
N ARG A 28 -9.50 -47.46 -8.97
CA ARG A 28 -8.89 -46.72 -7.84
C ARG A 28 -7.61 -46.02 -8.26
N ARG A 29 -6.70 -46.73 -8.94
CA ARG A 29 -5.46 -46.16 -9.50
C ARG A 29 -5.74 -45.05 -10.50
N GLY A 30 -6.70 -45.24 -11.39
CA GLY A 30 -7.13 -44.22 -12.36
C GLY A 30 -7.59 -42.94 -11.67
N LYS A 31 -8.47 -43.05 -10.66
CA LYS A 31 -8.91 -41.90 -9.86
C LYS A 31 -7.75 -41.23 -9.13
N ASN A 32 -6.86 -41.99 -8.50
CA ASN A 32 -5.71 -41.44 -7.79
C ASN A 32 -4.74 -40.71 -8.73
N LYS A 33 -4.53 -41.23 -9.94
CA LYS A 33 -3.72 -40.56 -10.98
C LYS A 33 -4.30 -39.20 -11.32
N THR A 34 -5.61 -39.12 -11.56
CA THR A 34 -6.30 -37.86 -11.85
C THR A 34 -6.29 -36.92 -10.65
N ALA A 35 -6.52 -37.42 -9.43
CA ALA A 35 -6.47 -36.61 -8.22
C ALA A 35 -5.09 -35.99 -8.00
N ALA A 36 -4.01 -36.75 -8.19
CA ALA A 36 -2.65 -36.24 -8.13
C ALA A 36 -2.38 -35.18 -9.21
N MET A 37 -2.89 -35.38 -10.42
CA MET A 37 -2.77 -34.41 -11.51
C MET A 37 -3.49 -33.09 -11.17
N ILE A 38 -4.73 -33.16 -10.65
CA ILE A 38 -5.51 -31.99 -10.25
C ILE A 38 -4.84 -31.27 -9.07
N ALA A 39 -4.34 -32.00 -8.08
CA ALA A 39 -3.62 -31.42 -6.95
C ALA A 39 -2.35 -30.68 -7.42
N ARG A 40 -1.56 -31.28 -8.31
CA ARG A 40 -0.40 -30.63 -8.92
C ARG A 40 -0.79 -29.41 -9.75
N LYS A 41 -1.90 -29.47 -10.49
CA LYS A 41 -2.40 -28.32 -11.26
C LYS A 41 -2.78 -27.19 -10.32
N ARG A 42 -3.63 -27.44 -9.32
CA ARG A 42 -4.02 -26.44 -8.31
C ARG A 42 -2.81 -25.78 -7.67
N LYS A 43 -1.79 -26.56 -7.31
CA LYS A 43 -0.59 -25.98 -6.68
C LYS A 43 0.23 -25.10 -7.62
N ARG A 44 0.27 -25.41 -8.92
CA ARG A 44 0.92 -24.56 -9.92
C ARG A 44 0.12 -23.29 -10.18
N ASP A 45 -1.19 -23.41 -10.29
CA ASP A 45 -2.09 -22.27 -10.49
C ASP A 45 -1.95 -21.29 -9.30
N GLU A 46 -1.99 -21.80 -8.05
CA GLU A 46 -1.76 -21.01 -6.83
C GLU A 46 -0.39 -20.32 -6.81
N LEU A 47 0.66 -21.00 -7.27
CA LEU A 47 2.00 -20.41 -7.34
C LEU A 47 2.05 -19.26 -8.35
N THR A 48 1.37 -19.42 -9.49
CA THR A 48 1.31 -18.40 -10.54
C THR A 48 0.55 -17.17 -10.05
N ASP A 49 -0.60 -17.38 -9.39
CA ASP A 49 -1.41 -16.30 -8.80
C ASP A 49 -0.60 -15.50 -7.75
N LEU A 50 0.17 -16.20 -6.91
CA LEU A 50 1.05 -15.56 -5.92
C LEU A 50 2.19 -14.77 -6.56
N ASP A 51 2.81 -15.29 -7.62
CA ASP A 51 3.87 -14.59 -8.35
C ASP A 51 3.33 -13.29 -8.97
N ASP A 52 2.14 -13.34 -9.57
CA ASP A 52 1.45 -12.17 -10.13
C ASP A 52 1.12 -11.13 -9.06
N GLU A 53 0.62 -11.57 -7.89
CA GLU A 53 0.34 -10.69 -6.75
C GLU A 53 1.62 -10.01 -6.24
N VAL A 54 2.71 -10.77 -6.09
CA VAL A 54 4.01 -10.23 -5.68
C VAL A 54 4.51 -9.19 -6.68
N GLU A 55 4.37 -9.43 -7.98
CA GLU A 55 4.76 -8.48 -9.00
C GLU A 55 3.91 -7.19 -8.93
N GLN A 56 2.59 -7.32 -8.75
CA GLN A 56 1.70 -6.18 -8.58
C GLN A 56 2.07 -5.35 -7.34
N LEU A 57 2.32 -5.99 -6.20
CA LEU A 57 2.74 -5.33 -4.96
C LEU A 57 4.08 -4.61 -5.14
N ARG A 58 5.03 -5.20 -5.88
CA ARG A 58 6.31 -4.54 -6.21
C ARG A 58 6.09 -3.28 -7.05
N LYS A 59 5.24 -3.34 -8.07
CA LYS A 59 4.89 -2.17 -8.91
C LYS A 59 4.25 -1.06 -8.08
N GLN A 60 3.28 -1.41 -7.22
CA GLN A 60 2.63 -0.46 -6.32
C GLN A 60 3.62 0.20 -5.36
N LYS A 61 4.49 -0.59 -4.73
CA LYS A 61 5.56 -0.09 -3.84
C LYS A 61 6.49 0.88 -4.56
N ALA A 62 6.91 0.57 -5.78
CA ALA A 62 7.75 1.46 -6.59
C ALA A 62 7.03 2.79 -6.90
N GLY A 63 5.75 2.73 -7.28
CA GLY A 63 4.93 3.92 -7.53
C GLY A 63 4.77 4.80 -6.29
N LEU A 64 4.49 4.20 -5.12
CA LEU A 64 4.40 4.93 -3.85
C LEU A 64 5.73 5.59 -3.47
N ARG A 65 6.86 4.89 -3.66
CA ARG A 65 8.19 5.44 -3.40
C ARG A 65 8.50 6.65 -4.28
N SER A 66 8.13 6.59 -5.56
CA SER A 66 8.29 7.72 -6.48
C SER A 66 7.48 8.93 -6.03
N LYS A 67 6.19 8.73 -5.70
CA LYS A 67 5.32 9.80 -5.15
C LYS A 67 5.87 10.40 -3.86
N TYR A 68 6.40 9.55 -2.97
CA TYR A 68 7.01 10.02 -1.72
C TYR A 68 8.20 10.94 -1.96
N GLU A 69 9.12 10.59 -2.86
CA GLU A 69 10.26 11.46 -3.17
C GLU A 69 9.82 12.77 -3.87
N GLN A 70 8.81 12.72 -4.74
CA GLN A 70 8.20 13.93 -5.32
C GLN A 70 7.65 14.86 -4.24
N LEU A 71 6.80 14.34 -3.33
CA LEU A 71 6.25 15.14 -2.23
C LEU A 71 7.33 15.69 -1.31
N LYS A 72 8.38 14.90 -1.03
CA LYS A 72 9.51 15.35 -0.21
C LYS A 72 10.24 16.53 -0.86
N THR A 73 10.50 16.47 -2.16
CA THR A 73 11.13 17.60 -2.89
C THR A 73 10.22 18.83 -2.96
N GLU A 74 8.91 18.62 -3.14
CA GLU A 74 7.92 19.70 -3.12
C GLU A 74 7.86 20.39 -1.75
N ILE A 75 7.86 19.63 -0.66
CA ILE A 75 7.88 20.17 0.71
C ILE A 75 9.12 21.06 0.93
N VAL A 76 10.30 20.61 0.51
CA VAL A 76 11.54 21.41 0.63
C VAL A 76 11.41 22.71 -0.16
N THR A 77 10.90 22.64 -1.38
CA THR A 77 10.70 23.79 -2.27
C THR A 77 9.71 24.79 -1.68
N LEU A 78 8.57 24.32 -1.18
CA LEU A 78 7.55 25.16 -0.56
C LEU A 78 8.05 25.81 0.73
N LYS A 79 8.81 25.09 1.56
CA LYS A 79 9.46 25.66 2.76
C LYS A 79 10.44 26.77 2.39
N ALA A 80 11.26 26.57 1.36
CA ALA A 80 12.19 27.60 0.87
C ALA A 80 11.45 28.84 0.35
N ARG A 81 10.38 28.64 -0.44
CA ARG A 81 9.52 29.73 -0.93
C ARG A 81 8.83 30.49 0.20
N SER A 82 8.34 29.79 1.22
CA SER A 82 7.75 30.40 2.41
C SER A 82 8.77 31.27 3.14
N LYS A 83 9.97 30.74 3.42
CA LYS A 83 11.04 31.50 4.07
C LYS A 83 11.42 32.75 3.27
N ALA A 84 11.55 32.63 1.95
CA ALA A 84 11.84 33.77 1.08
C ALA A 84 10.71 34.80 1.04
N ALA A 85 9.45 34.37 1.12
CA ALA A 85 8.31 35.27 1.21
C ALA A 85 8.27 36.02 2.55
N GLU A 86 8.49 35.31 3.67
CA GLU A 86 8.60 35.92 5.01
C GLU A 86 9.72 36.97 5.04
N GLU A 87 10.90 36.62 4.53
CA GLU A 87 12.06 37.52 4.49
C GLU A 87 11.77 38.80 3.69
N ARG A 88 11.08 38.69 2.54
CA ARG A 88 10.65 39.87 1.76
C ARG A 88 9.71 40.77 2.55
N VAL A 89 8.82 40.21 3.37
CA VAL A 89 7.93 41.01 4.23
C VAL A 89 8.75 41.75 5.29
N TYR A 90 9.65 41.07 5.99
CA TYR A 90 10.51 41.69 7.00
C TYR A 90 11.41 42.78 6.44
N GLN A 91 12.02 42.55 5.28
CA GLN A 91 12.86 43.56 4.59
C GLN A 91 12.05 44.78 4.18
N ARG A 92 10.84 44.58 3.64
CA ARG A 92 9.96 45.69 3.25
C ARG A 92 9.61 46.55 4.46
N TYR A 93 9.19 45.94 5.57
CA TYR A 93 8.87 46.68 6.78
C TYR A 93 10.09 47.37 7.37
N SER A 94 11.25 46.69 7.44
CA SER A 94 12.48 47.28 7.99
C SER A 94 12.90 48.54 7.23
N ARG A 95 12.77 48.53 5.89
CA ARG A 95 13.05 49.70 5.04
C ARG A 95 12.06 50.84 5.25
N GLN A 96 10.79 50.53 5.53
CA GLN A 96 9.73 51.53 5.67
C GLN A 96 9.68 52.16 7.06
N SER A 97 9.91 51.39 8.12
CA SER A 97 9.87 51.86 9.50
C SER A 97 11.22 52.37 10.02
N GLY A 98 12.32 52.00 9.37
CA GLY A 98 13.68 52.26 9.85
C GLY A 98 14.10 51.37 11.03
N VAL A 99 13.22 50.48 11.51
CA VAL A 99 13.48 49.55 12.61
C VAL A 99 13.81 48.18 12.02
N HIS A 100 14.88 47.53 12.50
CA HIS A 100 15.20 46.18 12.06
C HIS A 100 14.14 45.18 12.54
N VAL A 101 13.52 44.48 11.59
CA VAL A 101 12.53 43.44 11.82
C VAL A 101 13.05 42.12 11.27
N SER A 102 12.91 41.04 12.02
CA SER A 102 13.33 39.69 11.62
C SER A 102 12.36 38.64 12.13
N ARG A 103 12.51 37.40 11.64
CA ARG A 103 11.74 36.24 12.10
C ARG A 103 11.89 35.97 13.59
N ASP A 104 13.05 36.28 14.17
CA ASP A 104 13.34 36.02 15.58
C ASP A 104 12.71 37.05 16.51
N SER A 105 12.50 38.26 16.01
CA SER A 105 11.94 39.37 16.78
C SER A 105 10.45 39.59 16.53
N HIS A 106 9.90 39.12 15.40
CA HIS A 106 8.54 39.41 14.97
C HIS A 106 7.83 38.19 14.35
N VAL A 107 6.51 38.26 14.31
CA VAL A 107 5.60 37.27 13.70
C VAL A 107 4.72 37.97 12.68
N ILE A 108 4.57 37.34 11.52
CA ILE A 108 3.66 37.78 10.46
C ILE A 108 2.29 37.13 10.68
N HIS A 109 1.25 37.95 10.81
CA HIS A 109 -0.15 37.53 10.85
C HIS A 109 -0.83 37.95 9.54
N VAL A 110 -1.53 37.02 8.90
CA VAL A 110 -2.35 37.31 7.72
C VAL A 110 -3.79 37.03 8.09
N ASP A 111 -4.64 38.05 7.99
CA ASP A 111 -6.07 37.89 8.27
C ASP A 111 -6.82 37.26 7.09
N LYS A 112 -8.12 36.98 7.29
CA LYS A 112 -8.99 36.39 6.25
C LYS A 112 -9.16 37.28 5.00
N SER A 113 -8.88 38.58 5.12
CA SER A 113 -8.93 39.54 4.00
C SER A 113 -7.61 39.62 3.23
N GLY A 114 -6.56 38.93 3.69
CA GLY A 114 -5.22 38.98 3.11
C GLY A 114 -4.38 40.16 3.61
N LYS A 115 -4.87 40.92 4.60
CA LYS A 115 -4.09 42.00 5.22
C LYS A 115 -2.99 41.41 6.08
N VAL A 116 -1.77 41.92 5.91
CA VAL A 116 -0.57 41.46 6.60
C VAL A 116 -0.28 42.38 7.79
N LEU A 117 -0.31 41.83 8.99
CA LEU A 117 0.03 42.47 10.26
C LEU A 117 1.35 41.90 10.77
N LEU A 118 2.16 42.74 11.40
CA LEU A 118 3.45 42.37 11.96
C LEU A 118 3.41 42.65 13.46
N GLY A 119 3.61 41.62 14.27
CA GLY A 119 3.62 41.71 15.74
C GLY A 119 4.95 41.28 16.34
N PRO A 120 5.30 41.71 17.56
CA PRO A 120 6.50 41.23 18.24
C PRO A 120 6.38 39.74 18.57
N ARG A 121 7.48 39.01 18.43
CA ARG A 121 7.59 37.60 18.82
C ARG A 121 7.90 37.54 20.31
N VAL A 122 6.90 37.23 21.12
CA VAL A 122 7.10 37.01 22.56
C VAL A 122 7.77 35.65 22.76
N SER A 123 8.89 35.61 23.47
CA SER A 123 9.54 34.35 23.83
C SER A 123 8.59 33.54 24.72
N SER A 124 8.42 32.25 24.43
CA SER A 124 7.52 31.34 25.15
C SER A 124 7.95 31.01 26.60
N GLN A 125 8.72 31.87 27.27
CA GLN A 125 9.09 31.72 28.68
C GLN A 125 8.05 32.29 29.66
N GLN A 126 6.91 32.80 29.18
CA GLN A 126 5.80 33.23 30.03
C GLN A 126 4.47 32.59 29.58
N MET A 127 4.37 31.27 29.66
CA MET A 127 3.08 30.65 29.98
C MET A 127 3.12 30.23 31.44
N LEU A 128 2.64 31.11 32.32
CA LEU A 128 2.40 30.80 33.72
C LEU A 128 1.39 29.64 33.80
N LEU A 129 1.80 28.54 34.41
CA LEU A 129 0.91 27.48 34.88
C LEU A 129 0.01 28.09 35.95
N VAL A 130 -1.26 28.35 35.63
CA VAL A 130 -2.27 28.66 36.64
C VAL A 130 -2.70 27.32 37.24
N LYS A 131 -2.42 27.14 38.54
CA LYS A 131 -2.88 25.98 39.32
C LYS A 131 -4.40 25.96 39.43
#